data_AF-A0AAW2M9K4-F1
#
_entry.id   AF-A0AAW2M9K4-F1
#
_cell.length_a   1.000
_cell.length_b   1.000
_cell.length_c   1.000
_cell.angle_alpha   90.00
_cell.angle_beta   90.00
_cell.angle_gamma   90.00
#
_symmetry.space_group_name_H-M   'P 1'
#
loop_
_entity.id
_entity.type
_entity.pdbx_description
1 polymer ?
#
loop_
_entity_poly.entity_id
_entity_poly.type
_entity_poly.pdbx_seq_one_letter_code
_entity_poly.pdbx_strand_id
1 'polypeptide(L)'
;MPKKFLCSPHLSPYRPIGSALHISKQSAIKKLKDAILSRNPGLVHTSSFVVMAAHIWTCLVRSLAAGEEERADDDGDELQTFLFPVDSRARLDPPVPGNYFGNCLSYGMVRIRHQDLVGNEGFFLAAESIADVIKNRVNDKEKIFAGAENWLTEVGPVTQSCFFAVSGSARVDLYHGQGEKAGNIVDRWREICNVVV
;
A
#
# COMPACT_ATOMS: atom_id res chain seq x y z
N MET A 1 -30.00 -22.86 2.02
CA MET A 1 -29.05 -22.78 0.88
C MET A 1 -28.13 -21.60 1.14
N PRO A 2 -26.79 -21.76 1.22
CA PRO A 2 -25.94 -20.60 1.44
C PRO A 2 -25.79 -19.82 0.13
N LYS A 3 -26.01 -18.51 0.21
CA LYS A 3 -25.86 -17.55 -0.89
C LYS A 3 -24.37 -17.39 -1.22
N LYS A 4 -24.06 -17.27 -2.51
CA LYS A 4 -22.70 -17.20 -3.04
C LYS A 4 -22.04 -15.86 -2.67
N PHE A 5 -20.93 -15.91 -1.95
CA PHE A 5 -20.02 -14.78 -1.77
C PHE A 5 -19.46 -14.35 -3.13
N LEU A 6 -19.50 -13.05 -3.44
CA LEU A 6 -18.85 -12.48 -4.63
C LEU A 6 -17.32 -12.42 -4.51
N CYS A 7 -16.77 -12.78 -3.35
CA CYS A 7 -15.35 -13.10 -3.16
C CYS A 7 -15.15 -14.59 -2.81
N SER A 8 -15.96 -15.49 -3.38
CA SER A 8 -15.63 -16.92 -3.37
C SER A 8 -14.65 -17.20 -4.52
N PRO A 9 -13.59 -18.00 -4.35
CA PRO A 9 -12.66 -18.38 -5.41
C PRO A 9 -13.33 -19.41 -6.32
N HIS A 10 -14.44 -19.06 -6.95
CA HIS A 10 -14.89 -19.81 -8.11
C HIS A 10 -14.02 -19.34 -9.26
N LEU A 11 -13.19 -20.27 -9.76
CA LEU A 11 -12.37 -20.17 -10.97
C LEU A 11 -13.25 -19.86 -12.20
N SER A 12 -13.76 -18.64 -12.29
CA SER A 12 -14.15 -18.03 -13.55
C SER A 12 -12.86 -17.57 -14.23
N PRO A 13 -12.72 -17.68 -15.56
CA PRO A 13 -11.55 -17.15 -16.26
C PRO A 13 -11.57 -15.63 -16.15
N TYR A 14 -11.02 -15.08 -15.06
CA TYR A 14 -10.80 -13.65 -14.89
C TYR A 14 -9.90 -13.19 -16.03
N ARG A 15 -10.46 -12.48 -17.01
CA ARG A 15 -9.64 -11.64 -17.89
C ARG A 15 -9.19 -10.45 -17.03
N PRO A 16 -7.89 -10.24 -16.83
CA PRO A 16 -7.43 -9.05 -16.12
C PRO A 16 -7.87 -7.81 -16.91
N ILE A 17 -8.69 -6.97 -16.29
CA ILE A 17 -9.03 -5.66 -16.82
C ILE A 17 -7.94 -4.70 -16.35
N GLY A 18 -7.08 -4.27 -17.28
CA GLY A 18 -6.09 -3.24 -17.02
C GLY A 18 -6.68 -1.85 -17.21
N SER A 19 -6.37 -0.91 -16.31
CA SER A 19 -6.69 0.51 -16.47
C SER A 19 -5.48 1.33 -16.03
N ALA A 20 -5.21 2.43 -16.74
CA ALA A 20 -4.14 3.35 -16.41
C ALA A 20 -4.74 4.61 -15.78
N LEU A 21 -4.40 4.89 -14.52
CA LEU A 21 -4.77 6.13 -13.83
C LEU A 21 -3.55 7.04 -13.74
N HIS A 22 -3.65 8.22 -14.34
CA HIS A 22 -2.59 9.22 -14.29
C HIS A 22 -2.82 10.22 -13.15
N ILE A 23 -2.10 10.06 -12.06
CA ILE A 23 -2.16 10.98 -10.91
C ILE A 23 -0.99 11.97 -11.02
N SER A 24 -1.19 13.05 -11.79
CA SER A 24 -0.07 13.85 -12.32
C SER A 24 0.31 15.10 -11.55
N LYS A 25 -0.55 15.56 -10.64
CA LYS A 25 -0.34 16.87 -10.01
C LYS A 25 0.31 16.70 -8.65
N GLN A 26 1.59 17.09 -8.52
CA GLN A 26 2.26 17.25 -7.23
C GLN A 26 1.43 18.11 -6.26
N SER A 27 0.69 19.09 -6.78
CA SER A 27 -0.24 19.91 -5.99
C SER A 27 -1.39 19.11 -5.39
N ALA A 28 -1.85 18.02 -6.03
CA ALA A 28 -2.86 17.13 -5.46
C ALA A 28 -2.29 16.28 -4.31
N ILE A 29 -1.10 15.69 -4.52
CA ILE A 29 -0.41 14.92 -3.46
C ILE A 29 -0.12 15.84 -2.26
N LYS A 30 0.36 17.06 -2.52
CA LYS A 30 0.60 18.06 -1.47
C LYS A 30 -0.67 18.38 -0.69
N LYS A 31 -1.80 18.63 -1.36
CA LYS A 31 -3.09 18.89 -0.68
C LYS A 31 -3.52 17.73 0.22
N LEU A 32 -3.40 16.49 -0.26
CA LEU A 32 -3.72 15.30 0.53
C LEU A 32 -2.78 15.15 1.73
N LYS A 33 -1.49 15.43 1.55
CA LYS A 33 -0.50 15.44 2.64
C LYS A 33 -0.79 16.51 3.67
N ASP A 34 -1.08 17.73 3.23
CA ASP A 34 -1.43 18.85 4.11
C ASP A 34 -2.72 18.56 4.90
N ALA A 35 -3.70 17.90 4.28
CA ALA A 35 -4.92 17.47 4.97
C ALA A 35 -4.63 16.47 6.12
N ILE A 36 -3.79 15.47 5.87
CA ILE A 36 -3.37 14.50 6.90
C ILE A 36 -2.63 15.23 8.04
N LEU A 37 -1.65 16.08 7.70
CA LEU A 37 -0.84 16.79 8.70
C LEU A 37 -1.65 17.83 9.49
N SER A 38 -2.70 18.40 8.90
CA SER A 38 -3.60 19.33 9.62
C SER A 38 -4.39 18.61 10.72
N ARG A 39 -4.74 17.34 10.51
CA ARG A 39 -5.46 16.53 11.49
C ARG A 39 -4.52 15.90 12.51
N ASN A 40 -3.37 15.41 12.06
CA ASN A 40 -2.38 14.75 12.89
C ASN A 40 -0.98 15.29 12.58
N PRO A 41 -0.61 16.44 13.17
CA PRO A 41 0.70 17.06 12.94
C PRO A 41 1.88 16.19 13.41
N GLY A 42 1.62 15.25 14.32
CA GLY A 42 2.62 14.32 14.86
C GLY A 42 2.84 13.07 14.02
N LEU A 43 2.11 12.88 12.92
CA LEU A 43 2.23 11.69 12.09
C LEU A 43 3.60 11.69 11.38
N VAL A 44 4.50 10.82 11.86
CA VAL A 44 5.80 10.60 11.24
C VAL A 44 5.63 9.69 10.02
N HIS A 45 6.47 9.84 9.00
CA HIS A 45 6.48 9.03 7.76
C HIS A 45 5.31 9.25 6.78
N THR A 46 4.71 10.44 6.73
CA THR A 46 3.75 10.84 5.66
C THR A 46 4.47 11.07 4.31
N SER A 47 4.99 9.99 3.72
CA SER A 47 5.58 10.01 2.37
C SER A 47 4.49 10.08 1.31
N SER A 48 4.84 10.46 0.08
CA SER A 48 3.87 10.41 -1.02
C SER A 48 3.33 9.01 -1.26
N PHE A 49 4.12 7.96 -0.99
CA PHE A 49 3.64 6.58 -1.02
C PHE A 49 2.47 6.37 -0.04
N VAL A 50 2.62 6.77 1.24
CA VAL A 50 1.57 6.61 2.25
C VAL A 50 0.28 7.31 1.83
N VAL A 51 0.40 8.57 1.40
CA VAL A 51 -0.74 9.39 0.99
C VAL A 51 -1.46 8.77 -0.21
N MET A 52 -0.71 8.33 -1.20
CA MET A 52 -1.25 7.77 -2.44
C MET A 52 -1.86 6.39 -2.22
N ALA A 53 -1.17 5.51 -1.48
CA ALA A 53 -1.66 4.18 -1.15
C ALA A 53 -2.96 4.28 -0.33
N ALA A 54 -3.01 5.13 0.69
CA ALA A 54 -4.22 5.37 1.48
C ALA A 54 -5.37 5.90 0.61
N HIS A 55 -5.10 6.87 -0.25
CA HIS A 55 -6.11 7.45 -1.13
C HIS A 55 -6.69 6.42 -2.11
N ILE A 56 -5.82 5.70 -2.84
CA ILE A 56 -6.23 4.69 -3.82
C ILE A 56 -6.99 3.56 -3.13
N TRP A 57 -6.46 3.05 -2.02
CA TRP A 57 -7.08 1.96 -1.28
C TRP A 57 -8.49 2.33 -0.81
N THR A 58 -8.64 3.51 -0.21
CA THR A 58 -9.94 4.01 0.26
C THR A 58 -10.91 4.21 -0.92
N CYS A 59 -10.45 4.79 -2.03
CA CYS A 59 -11.27 4.97 -3.22
C CYS A 59 -11.76 3.64 -3.79
N LEU A 60 -10.88 2.64 -3.91
CA LEU A 60 -11.23 1.31 -4.42
C LEU A 60 -12.29 0.65 -3.56
N VAL A 61 -12.08 0.60 -2.24
CA VAL A 61 -13.03 -0.05 -1.31
C VAL A 61 -14.38 0.67 -1.33
N ARG A 62 -14.40 2.01 -1.35
CA ARG A 62 -15.64 2.79 -1.45
C ARG A 62 -16.37 2.57 -2.78
N SER A 63 -15.65 2.51 -3.89
CA SER A 63 -16.25 2.27 -5.21
C SER A 63 -16.85 0.86 -5.32
N LEU A 64 -16.22 -0.14 -4.71
CA LEU A 64 -16.76 -1.49 -4.66
C LEU A 64 -18.01 -1.56 -3.78
N ALA A 65 -18.00 -0.93 -2.60
CA ALA A 65 -19.15 -0.88 -1.71
C ALA A 65 -20.36 -0.14 -2.33
N ALA A 66 -20.12 0.92 -3.12
CA ALA A 66 -21.19 1.68 -3.78
C ALA A 66 -21.92 0.89 -4.89
N GLY A 67 -21.29 -0.16 -5.44
CA GLY A 67 -21.89 -1.02 -6.46
C GLY A 67 -22.71 -2.19 -5.88
N GLU A 68 -22.76 -2.32 -4.55
CA GLU A 68 -23.35 -3.45 -3.85
C GLU A 68 -24.57 -2.98 -3.04
N GLU A 69 -25.74 -2.94 -3.69
CA GLU A 69 -26.99 -2.53 -3.04
C GLU A 69 -27.49 -3.51 -1.95
N GLU A 70 -26.86 -4.68 -1.75
CA GLU A 70 -27.29 -5.69 -0.76
C GLU A 70 -26.13 -6.38 -0.03
N ARG A 71 -25.36 -5.64 0.78
CA ARG A 71 -24.60 -6.22 1.91
C ARG A 71 -25.08 -5.63 3.23
N ALA A 72 -26.37 -5.80 3.50
CA ALA A 72 -26.95 -5.45 4.80
C ALA A 72 -26.67 -6.51 5.89
N ASP A 73 -26.13 -7.68 5.52
CA ASP A 73 -26.03 -8.85 6.41
C ASP A 73 -24.61 -9.44 6.51
N ASP A 74 -23.56 -8.79 5.98
CA ASP A 74 -22.19 -9.30 6.12
C ASP A 74 -21.53 -8.72 7.39
N ASP A 75 -20.96 -9.63 8.18
CA ASP A 75 -20.51 -9.45 9.55
C ASP A 75 -19.67 -8.16 9.73
N GLY A 76 -19.91 -7.40 10.80
CA GLY A 76 -19.23 -6.12 11.08
C GLY A 76 -17.71 -6.20 11.28
N ASP A 77 -17.16 -7.41 11.11
CA ASP A 77 -15.76 -7.80 11.26
C ASP A 77 -15.03 -8.10 9.94
N GLU A 78 -15.63 -7.85 8.76
CA GLU A 78 -14.88 -8.01 7.50
C GLU A 78 -13.64 -7.10 7.45
N LEU A 79 -12.45 -7.69 7.34
CA LEU A 79 -11.17 -6.97 7.31
C LEU A 79 -10.69 -6.76 5.87
N GLN A 80 -10.53 -5.49 5.50
CA GLN A 80 -9.83 -5.08 4.29
C GLN A 80 -8.33 -5.09 4.57
N THR A 81 -7.56 -5.75 3.70
CA THR A 81 -6.11 -5.88 3.88
C THR A 81 -5.35 -5.13 2.79
N PHE A 82 -4.36 -4.32 3.20
CA PHE A 82 -3.38 -3.73 2.30
C PHE A 82 -2.01 -4.35 2.53
N LEU A 83 -1.43 -4.92 1.46
CA LEU A 83 -0.12 -5.57 1.46
C LEU A 83 0.83 -4.84 0.51
N PHE A 84 2.03 -4.51 0.97
CA PHE A 84 3.04 -3.86 0.12
C PHE A 84 4.44 -4.43 0.35
N PRO A 85 5.23 -4.67 -0.72
CA PRO A 85 6.58 -5.17 -0.60
C PRO A 85 7.53 -4.07 -0.12
N VAL A 86 8.59 -4.46 0.58
CA VAL A 86 9.57 -3.54 1.17
C VAL A 86 10.97 -3.93 0.72
N ASP A 87 11.68 -3.01 0.05
CA ASP A 87 13.12 -3.15 -0.17
C ASP A 87 13.86 -3.13 1.16
N SER A 88 14.48 -4.27 1.48
CA SER A 88 15.10 -4.52 2.78
C SER A 88 16.62 -4.42 2.75
N ARG A 89 17.22 -4.11 1.58
CA ARG A 89 18.68 -4.09 1.41
C ARG A 89 19.38 -3.17 2.41
N ALA A 90 18.91 -1.93 2.50
CA ALA A 90 19.45 -0.93 3.43
C ALA A 90 19.04 -1.13 4.90
N ARG A 91 18.16 -2.11 5.17
CA ARG A 91 17.51 -2.33 6.47
C ARG A 91 18.11 -3.51 7.24
N LEU A 92 18.94 -4.31 6.58
CA LEU A 92 19.71 -5.38 7.18
C LEU A 92 20.97 -4.85 7.90
N ASP A 93 21.51 -5.66 8.80
CA ASP A 93 22.76 -5.39 9.52
C ASP A 93 23.70 -6.60 9.40
N PRO A 94 24.75 -6.54 8.55
CA PRO A 94 25.14 -5.40 7.71
C PRO A 94 24.19 -5.19 6.51
N PRO A 95 24.12 -3.96 5.93
CA PRO A 95 23.31 -3.69 4.75
C PRO A 95 23.73 -4.53 3.53
N VAL A 96 22.76 -4.98 2.75
CA VAL A 96 23.00 -5.67 1.47
C VAL A 96 23.38 -4.63 0.41
N PRO A 97 24.41 -4.89 -0.42
CA PRO A 97 24.80 -3.99 -1.50
C PRO A 97 23.66 -3.69 -2.48
N GLY A 98 23.60 -2.45 -2.98
CA GLY A 98 22.58 -2.02 -3.94
C GLY A 98 22.62 -2.77 -5.29
N ASN A 99 23.77 -3.37 -5.64
CA ASN A 99 23.95 -4.19 -6.84
C ASN A 99 23.66 -5.69 -6.60
N TYR A 100 23.12 -6.07 -5.44
CA TYR A 100 22.70 -7.45 -5.19
C TYR A 100 21.56 -7.85 -6.14
N PHE A 101 21.83 -8.86 -6.97
CA PHE A 101 20.94 -9.34 -8.03
C PHE A 101 19.75 -10.16 -7.51
N GLY A 102 19.80 -10.65 -6.27
CA GLY A 102 18.73 -11.46 -5.70
C GLY A 102 17.59 -10.64 -5.08
N ASN A 103 16.59 -11.36 -4.57
CA ASN A 103 15.48 -10.79 -3.82
C ASN A 103 15.92 -10.42 -2.40
N CYS A 104 15.61 -9.21 -1.97
CA CYS A 104 15.79 -8.75 -0.60
C CYS A 104 14.56 -7.97 -0.18
N LEU A 105 13.45 -8.70 -0.02
CA LEU A 105 12.14 -8.14 0.24
C LEU A 105 11.61 -8.60 1.60
N SER A 106 11.01 -7.65 2.30
CA SER A 106 10.06 -7.86 3.39
C SER A 106 8.70 -7.32 2.93
N TYR A 107 7.73 -7.20 3.82
CA TYR A 107 6.43 -6.62 3.52
C TYR A 107 5.90 -5.79 4.69
N GLY A 108 5.04 -4.83 4.36
CA GLY A 108 4.10 -4.22 5.29
C GLY A 108 2.70 -4.76 5.05
N MET A 109 1.96 -5.01 6.13
CA MET A 109 0.57 -5.46 6.08
C MET A 109 -0.27 -4.60 7.02
N VAL A 110 -1.36 -4.04 6.51
CA VAL A 110 -2.32 -3.23 7.25
C VAL A 110 -3.69 -3.89 7.12
N ARG A 111 -4.43 -3.99 8.24
CA ARG A 111 -5.81 -4.50 8.26
C ARG A 111 -6.71 -3.46 8.89
N ILE A 112 -7.80 -3.12 8.21
CA ILE A 112 -8.81 -2.16 8.68
C ILE A 112 -10.18 -2.79 8.41
N ARG A 113 -11.13 -2.63 9.34
CA ARG A 113 -12.51 -3.10 9.10
C ARG A 113 -13.11 -2.38 7.90
N HIS A 114 -13.86 -3.09 7.09
CA HIS A 114 -14.49 -2.56 5.89
C HIS A 114 -15.29 -1.27 6.19
N GLN A 115 -16.13 -1.30 7.23
CA GLN A 115 -16.94 -0.16 7.65
C GLN A 115 -16.13 1.09 8.00
N ASP A 116 -14.98 0.93 8.67
CA ASP A 116 -14.12 2.05 9.06
C ASP A 116 -13.42 2.65 7.84
N LEU A 117 -13.06 1.79 6.87
CA LEU A 117 -12.37 2.19 5.65
C LEU A 117 -13.32 2.86 4.64
N VAL A 118 -14.59 2.43 4.57
CA VAL A 118 -15.63 3.08 3.74
C VAL A 118 -16.13 4.39 4.36
N GLY A 119 -16.07 4.50 5.70
CA GLY A 119 -16.50 5.66 6.45
C GLY A 119 -15.77 6.96 6.08
N ASN A 120 -16.31 8.08 6.53
CA ASN A 120 -15.80 9.43 6.22
C ASN A 120 -14.31 9.62 6.58
N GLU A 121 -13.85 8.91 7.61
CA GLU A 121 -12.48 9.01 8.11
C GLU A 121 -11.52 7.96 7.54
N GLY A 122 -12.00 7.09 6.63
CA GLY A 122 -11.23 5.94 6.12
C GLY A 122 -9.90 6.32 5.47
N PHE A 123 -9.85 7.45 4.76
CA PHE A 123 -8.60 7.95 4.15
C PHE A 123 -7.52 8.26 5.20
N PHE A 124 -7.90 8.94 6.29
CA PHE A 124 -6.97 9.30 7.34
C PHE A 124 -6.56 8.07 8.15
N LEU A 125 -7.51 7.20 8.48
CA LEU A 125 -7.25 5.95 9.19
C LEU A 125 -6.30 5.04 8.39
N ALA A 126 -6.47 4.96 7.07
CA ALA A 126 -5.56 4.24 6.18
C ALA A 126 -4.15 4.86 6.19
N ALA A 127 -4.05 6.19 6.06
CA ALA A 127 -2.75 6.87 6.07
C ALA A 127 -2.01 6.69 7.40
N GLU A 128 -2.71 6.80 8.52
CA GLU A 128 -2.15 6.60 9.86
C GLU A 128 -1.69 5.15 10.06
N SER A 129 -2.54 4.17 9.73
CA SER A 129 -2.22 2.75 9.86
C SER A 129 -1.01 2.34 8.99
N ILE A 130 -0.93 2.85 7.76
CA ILE A 130 0.21 2.59 6.86
C ILE A 130 1.48 3.22 7.43
N ALA A 131 1.43 4.47 7.86
CA ALA A 131 2.57 5.16 8.45
C ALA A 131 3.06 4.47 9.73
N ASP A 132 2.14 3.97 10.55
CA ASP A 132 2.46 3.25 11.78
C ASP A 132 3.18 1.92 11.51
N VAL A 133 2.68 1.12 10.56
CA VAL A 133 3.37 -0.12 10.12
C VAL A 133 4.75 0.20 9.55
N ILE A 134 4.89 1.28 8.78
CA ILE A 134 6.19 1.71 8.25
C ILE A 134 7.14 2.05 9.39
N LYS A 135 6.68 2.82 10.38
CA LYS A 135 7.49 3.26 11.52
C LYS A 135 7.90 2.10 12.42
N ASN A 136 6.93 1.29 12.84
CA ASN A 136 7.08 0.36 13.96
C ASN A 136 7.50 -1.05 13.55
N ARG A 137 7.35 -1.41 12.27
CA ARG A 137 7.75 -2.73 11.75
C ARG A 137 8.77 -2.64 10.64
N VAL A 138 8.49 -1.85 9.59
CA VAL A 138 9.34 -1.80 8.39
C VAL A 138 10.67 -1.09 8.65
N ASN A 139 10.67 -0.02 9.44
CA ASN A 139 11.88 0.73 9.79
C ASN A 139 12.63 0.16 11.00
N ASP A 140 12.06 -0.83 11.68
CA ASP A 140 12.67 -1.48 12.83
C ASP A 140 13.46 -2.71 12.36
N LYS A 141 14.79 -2.66 12.52
CA LYS A 141 15.72 -3.70 12.04
C LYS A 141 15.47 -5.07 12.69
N GLU A 142 14.98 -5.09 13.92
CA GLU A 142 14.72 -6.34 14.64
C GLU A 142 13.38 -6.94 14.21
N LYS A 143 12.40 -6.08 13.87
CA LYS A 143 11.03 -6.52 13.54
C LYS A 143 10.78 -6.76 12.05
N ILE A 144 11.58 -6.17 11.16
CA ILE A 144 11.36 -6.28 9.71
C ILE A 144 11.41 -7.72 9.18
N PHE A 145 12.12 -8.62 9.86
CA PHE A 145 12.17 -10.06 9.57
C PHE A 145 11.64 -10.94 10.71
N ALA A 146 11.01 -10.35 11.72
CA ALA A 146 10.44 -11.13 12.81
C ALA A 146 9.34 -12.07 12.29
N GLY A 147 9.41 -13.34 12.70
CA GLY A 147 8.46 -14.38 12.29
C GLY A 147 8.57 -14.79 10.82
N ALA A 148 9.70 -14.56 10.15
CA ALA A 148 9.89 -14.87 8.73
C ALA A 148 9.53 -16.32 8.36
N GLU A 149 9.72 -17.26 9.27
CA GLU A 149 9.34 -18.66 9.14
C GLU A 149 7.82 -18.87 8.97
N ASN A 150 7.00 -17.92 9.44
CA ASN A 150 5.54 -18.00 9.41
C ASN A 150 4.91 -17.11 8.32
N TRP A 151 5.70 -16.32 7.58
CA TRP A 151 5.17 -15.34 6.62
C TRP A 151 4.30 -15.97 5.53
N LEU A 152 4.61 -17.18 5.07
CA LEU A 152 3.78 -17.89 4.10
C LEU A 152 2.40 -18.23 4.68
N THR A 153 2.35 -18.61 5.95
CA THR A 153 1.11 -18.90 6.69
C THR A 153 0.32 -17.63 6.97
N GLU A 154 0.99 -16.49 7.17
CA GLU A 154 0.35 -15.19 7.41
C GLU A 154 -0.20 -14.56 6.12
N VAL A 155 0.59 -14.56 5.06
CA VAL A 155 0.27 -13.87 3.79
C VAL A 155 -0.54 -14.77 2.85
N GLY A 156 -0.34 -16.09 2.90
CA GLY A 156 -1.06 -17.06 2.05
C GLY A 156 -2.59 -16.88 2.08
N PRO A 157 -3.23 -16.88 3.27
CA PRO A 157 -4.66 -16.65 3.40
C PRO A 157 -5.12 -15.27 2.89
N VAL A 158 -4.29 -14.23 3.05
CA VAL A 158 -4.59 -12.87 2.54
C VAL A 158 -4.75 -12.89 1.03
N THR A 159 -3.87 -13.61 0.32
CA THR A 159 -3.95 -13.70 -1.15
C THR A 159 -5.17 -14.45 -1.67
N GLN A 160 -5.87 -15.18 -0.79
CA GLN A 160 -7.12 -15.89 -1.08
C GLN A 160 -8.37 -15.08 -0.71
N SER A 161 -8.19 -13.86 -0.18
CA SER A 161 -9.25 -12.94 0.26
C SER A 161 -9.24 -11.64 -0.55
N CYS A 162 -10.16 -10.71 -0.28
CA CYS A 162 -10.12 -9.38 -0.88
C CYS A 162 -8.95 -8.57 -0.28
N PHE A 163 -7.93 -8.27 -1.08
CA PHE A 163 -6.80 -7.45 -0.66
C PHE A 163 -6.43 -6.41 -1.73
N PHE A 164 -5.90 -5.28 -1.27
CA PHE A 164 -5.22 -4.32 -2.12
C PHE A 164 -3.71 -4.53 -1.99
N ALA A 165 -3.00 -4.53 -3.12
CA ALA A 165 -1.55 -4.56 -3.12
C ALA A 165 -0.97 -3.61 -4.15
N VAL A 166 0.19 -3.05 -3.82
CA VAL A 166 0.98 -2.22 -4.72
C VAL A 166 2.22 -3.00 -5.14
N SER A 167 2.53 -2.96 -6.42
CA SER A 167 3.80 -3.41 -6.98
C SER A 167 4.50 -2.23 -7.69
N GLY A 168 5.83 -2.25 -7.70
CA GLY A 168 6.64 -1.19 -8.30
C GLY A 168 6.96 -0.04 -7.34
N SER A 169 7.85 0.84 -7.80
CA SER A 169 8.43 1.91 -6.99
C SER A 169 8.71 3.16 -7.79
N ALA A 170 8.54 4.31 -7.14
CA ALA A 170 8.98 5.60 -7.65
C ALA A 170 10.51 5.81 -7.58
N ARG A 171 11.26 4.91 -6.92
CA ARG A 171 12.73 4.98 -6.79
C ARG A 171 13.45 4.41 -8.01
N VAL A 172 12.80 3.49 -8.73
CA VAL A 172 13.36 2.85 -9.93
C VAL A 172 12.94 3.67 -11.14
N ASP A 173 13.83 4.52 -11.63
CA ASP A 173 13.61 5.27 -12.85
C ASP A 173 13.87 4.40 -14.09
N LEU A 174 12.82 3.70 -14.52
CA LEU A 174 12.83 2.90 -15.76
C LEU A 174 12.73 3.76 -17.03
N TYR A 175 12.47 5.07 -16.89
CA TYR A 175 12.19 5.97 -18.01
C TYR A 175 13.36 6.91 -18.34
N HIS A 176 14.48 6.83 -17.61
CA HIS A 176 15.68 7.67 -17.80
C HIS A 176 16.39 7.50 -19.15
N GLY A 177 15.89 6.64 -20.05
CA GLY A 177 16.43 6.40 -21.39
C GLY A 177 16.16 7.52 -22.43
N GLN A 178 15.54 8.65 -22.06
CA GLN A 178 15.31 9.77 -22.99
C GLN A 178 15.71 11.14 -22.40
N GLY A 179 16.94 11.57 -22.72
CA GLY A 179 17.32 12.98 -22.81
C GLY A 179 17.80 13.67 -21.52
N GLU A 180 19.08 14.07 -21.54
CA GLU A 180 19.80 14.86 -20.53
C GLU A 180 19.18 16.24 -20.22
N LYS A 181 18.01 16.35 -19.59
CA LYS A 181 17.54 17.61 -18.94
C LYS A 181 16.69 17.41 -17.67
N ALA A 182 16.70 16.23 -17.06
CA ALA A 182 15.82 15.91 -15.92
C ALA A 182 16.49 16.00 -14.54
N GLY A 183 17.72 16.52 -14.44
CA GLY A 183 18.53 16.50 -13.21
C GLY A 183 17.87 17.08 -11.96
N ASN A 184 17.03 18.13 -12.07
CA ASN A 184 16.46 18.80 -10.89
C ASN A 184 15.08 18.29 -10.45
N ILE A 185 14.38 17.50 -11.28
CA ILE A 185 13.05 16.95 -10.94
C ILE A 185 13.19 15.57 -10.30
N VAL A 186 14.13 14.77 -10.79
CA VAL A 186 14.31 13.37 -10.38
C VAL A 186 14.90 13.25 -8.97
N ASP A 187 15.86 14.11 -8.63
CA ASP A 187 16.41 14.18 -7.27
C ASP A 187 15.36 14.61 -6.23
N ARG A 188 14.41 15.46 -6.65
CA ARG A 188 13.31 15.92 -5.81
C ARG A 188 12.24 14.86 -5.57
N TRP A 189 12.10 13.87 -6.45
CA TRP A 189 11.20 12.72 -6.26
C TRP A 189 11.83 11.63 -5.38
N ARG A 190 13.16 11.47 -5.43
CA ARG A 190 13.92 10.53 -4.59
C ARG A 190 13.86 10.86 -3.10
N GLU A 191 13.82 12.14 -2.71
CA GLU A 191 13.65 12.57 -1.31
C GLU A 191 12.24 12.30 -0.75
N ILE A 192 11.24 12.08 -1.62
CA ILE A 192 9.81 12.09 -1.26
C ILE A 192 9.22 10.68 -1.05
N CYS A 193 9.86 9.64 -1.60
CA CYS A 193 9.34 8.27 -1.65
C CYS A 193 10.35 7.26 -1.07
N ASN A 194 10.34 7.08 0.27
CA ASN A 194 11.27 6.19 0.97
C ASN A 194 10.69 4.82 1.38
N VAL A 195 9.67 4.30 0.69
CA VAL A 195 9.17 2.94 0.92
C VAL A 195 8.66 2.34 -0.40
N VAL A 196 8.99 1.06 -0.60
CA VAL A 196 8.66 0.15 -1.73
C VAL A 196 9.58 0.30 -2.93
N VAL A 197 10.26 -0.82 -3.30
CA VAL A 197 11.17 -1.19 -4.43
C VAL A 197 12.14 -0.14 -4.99
#